data_AF-A0A924GFI1-F1
#
_entry.id   AF-A0A924GFI1-F1
#
_cell.length_a   1.000
_cell.length_b   1.000
_cell.length_c   1.000
_cell.angle_alpha   90.00
_cell.angle_beta   90.00
_cell.angle_gamma   90.00
#
_symmetry.space_group_name_H-M   'P 1'
#
loop_
_entity.id
_entity.type
_entity.pdbx_description
1 polymer ?
#
loop_
_entity_poly.entity_id
_entity_poly.type
_entity_poly.pdbx_seq_one_letter_code
_entity_poly.pdbx_strand_id
1 'polypeptide(L)' 'MSDQLKVLTIVGTRPEIIRLSATIKRLDKYTDHVLVHTGQNYDYELNEVFFEDLGLRKPDHFLS' A
#
# COMPACT_ATOMS: atom_id res chain seq x y z
N MET A 1 14.53 10.49 15.90
CA MET A 1 13.94 10.32 14.55
C MET A 1 14.70 9.18 13.89
N SER A 2 14.02 8.29 13.15
CA SER A 2 14.71 7.26 12.38
C SER A 2 15.53 7.96 11.28
N ASP A 3 16.81 7.61 11.13
CA ASP A 3 17.66 8.09 10.03
C ASP A 3 17.32 7.42 8.68
N GLN A 4 16.30 6.56 8.65
CA GLN A 4 15.82 5.91 7.44
C GLN A 4 15.05 6.90 6.56
N LEU A 5 15.24 6.78 5.24
CA LEU A 5 14.47 7.55 4.26
C LEU A 5 12.98 7.30 4.47
N LYS A 6 12.20 8.37 4.60
CA LYS A 6 10.74 8.29 4.69
C LYS A 6 10.12 8.31 3.30
N VAL A 7 9.35 7.29 2.96
CA VAL A 7 8.73 7.13 1.63
C VAL A 7 7.22 7.01 1.78
N LEU A 8 6.49 7.80 1.01
CA LEU A 8 5.04 7.73 0.91
C LEU A 8 4.64 7.10 -0.42
N THR A 9 3.93 5.98 -0.39
CA THR A 9 3.29 5.37 -1.57
C THR A 9 1.79 5.60 -1.49
N ILE A 10 1.20 6.20 -2.51
CA ILE A 10 -0.24 6.41 -2.63
C ILE A 10 -0.77 5.52 -3.75
N VAL A 11 -1.82 4.76 -3.47
CA VAL A 11 -2.54 3.93 -4.45
C VAL A 11 -4.04 4.21 -4.36
N GLY A 12 -4.76 4.06 -5.46
CA GLY A 12 -6.23 4.19 -5.49
C GLY A 12 -6.92 3.08 -6.26
N THR A 13 -6.20 2.37 -7.11
CA THR A 13 -6.78 1.40 -8.04
C THR A 13 -6.12 0.02 -7.93
N ARG A 14 -6.87 -1.02 -8.34
CA ARG A 14 -6.37 -2.41 -8.36
C ARG A 14 -5.10 -2.58 -9.22
N PRO A 15 -4.99 -2.02 -10.44
CA PRO A 15 -3.75 -2.11 -11.22
C PRO A 15 -2.52 -1.52 -10.53
N GLU A 16 -2.68 -0.45 -9.74
CA GLU A 16 -1.57 0.13 -8.96
C GLU A 16 -1.12 -0.82 -7.85
N ILE A 17 -2.05 -1.40 -7.10
CA ILE A 17 -1.74 -2.37 -6.03
C ILE A 17 -0.96 -3.56 -6.62
N ILE A 18 -1.43 -4.12 -7.75
CA ILE A 18 -0.78 -5.26 -8.42
C ILE A 18 0.63 -4.89 -8.87
N ARG A 19 0.79 -3.78 -9.61
CA ARG A 19 2.08 -3.35 -10.17
C ARG A 19 3.10 -2.95 -9.12
N LEU A 20 2.64 -2.37 -8.01
CA LEU A 20 3.52 -1.87 -6.95
C LEU A 20 3.77 -2.90 -5.84
N SER A 21 3.10 -4.05 -5.85
CA SER A 21 3.22 -5.08 -4.80
C SER A 21 4.67 -5.44 -4.44
N ALA A 22 5.52 -5.72 -5.42
CA ALA A 22 6.93 -6.04 -5.19
C ALA A 22 7.75 -4.84 -4.68
N THR A 23 7.38 -3.62 -5.10
CA THR A 23 8.02 -2.37 -4.65
C THR A 23 7.65 -2.06 -3.22
N ILE A 24 6.37 -2.17 -2.84
CA ILE A 24 5.86 -1.98 -1.49
C ILE A 24 6.61 -2.89 -0.51
N LYS A 25 6.74 -4.19 -0.82
CA LYS A 25 7.49 -5.14 0.01
C LYS A 25 8.95 -4.75 0.23
N ARG A 26 9.61 -4.16 -0.77
CA ARG A 26 10.98 -3.66 -0.63
C ARG A 26 11.03 -2.40 0.22
N LEU A 27 10.13 -1.45 -0.01
CA LEU A 27 10.06 -0.22 0.76
C LEU A 27 9.80 -0.52 2.24
N ASP A 28 8.91 -1.45 2.55
CA ASP A 28 8.62 -1.90 3.94
C ASP A 28 9.88 -2.43 4.65
N LYS A 29 10.84 -3.01 3.92
CA LYS A 29 12.06 -3.58 4.50
C LYS A 29 13.18 -2.57 4.68
N TYR A 30 13.26 -1.56 3.81
CA TYR A 30 14.44 -0.71 3.69
C TYR A 30 14.19 0.78 4.00
N THR A 31 12.94 1.18 4.22
CA THR A 31 12.55 2.59 4.43
C THR A 31 11.51 2.72 5.53
N ASP A 32 11.34 3.93 6.08
CA ASP A 32 10.15 4.28 6.87
C ASP A 32 8.99 4.51 5.89
N HIS A 33 8.37 3.41 5.49
CA HIS A 33 7.39 3.38 4.41
C HIS A 33 5.97 3.61 4.93
N VAL A 34 5.32 4.65 4.43
CA VAL A 34 3.91 4.94 4.64
C VAL A 34 3.13 4.59 3.37
N LEU A 35 2.13 3.72 3.49
CA LEU A 35 1.26 3.29 2.41
C LEU A 35 -0.13 3.87 2.62
N VAL A 36 -0.63 4.59 1.63
CA VAL A 36 -1.93 5.24 1.66
C VAL A 36 -2.80 4.73 0.52
N HIS A 37 -4.02 4.34 0.86
CA HIS A 37 -5.04 3.99 -0.13
C HIS A 37 -6.09 5.10 -0.22
N THR A 38 -6.34 5.64 -1.41
CA THR A 38 -7.21 6.82 -1.56
C THR A 38 -8.69 6.49 -1.40
N GLY A 39 -9.12 5.24 -1.56
CA GLY A 39 -10.53 4.86 -1.39
C GLY A 39 -11.36 4.92 -2.68
N GLN A 40 -10.71 5.12 -3.84
CA GLN A 40 -11.40 5.28 -5.14
C GLN A 40 -12.27 4.09 -5.60
N ASN A 41 -12.29 2.96 -4.88
CA ASN A 41 -13.16 1.81 -5.16
C ASN A 41 -14.18 1.63 -4.03
N TYR A 42 -15.47 1.64 -4.40
CA TYR A 42 -16.61 1.46 -3.47
C TYR A 42 -16.67 0.06 -2.83
N ASP A 43 -15.98 -0.92 -3.40
CA ASP A 43 -15.96 -2.31 -2.95
C ASP A 43 -14.68 -2.59 -2.15
N TYR A 44 -14.75 -2.30 -0.86
CA TYR A 44 -13.65 -2.39 0.09
C TYR A 44 -13.23 -3.84 0.34
N GLU A 45 -14.20 -4.77 0.34
CA GLU A 45 -13.98 -6.20 0.56
C GLU A 45 -13.12 -6.79 -0.56
N LEU A 46 -13.36 -6.37 -1.81
CA LEU A 46 -12.57 -6.80 -2.96
C LEU A 46 -11.12 -6.30 -2.95
N ASN A 47 -10.85 -5.13 -2.35
CA ASN A 47 -9.47 -4.64 -2.24
C ASN A 47 -8.68 -5.43 -1.19
N GLU A 48 -9.29 -5.78 -0.05
CA GLU A 48 -8.62 -6.54 1.00
C GLU A 48 -8.12 -7.90 0.50
N VAL A 49 -8.89 -8.58 -0.36
CA VAL A 49 -8.47 -9.83 -1.00
C VAL A 49 -7.17 -9.66 -1.81
N PHE A 50 -6.98 -8.54 -2.52
CA PHE A 50 -5.73 -8.32 -3.26
C PHE A 50 -4.53 -8.10 -2.34
N PHE A 51 -4.71 -7.40 -1.22
CA PHE A 51 -3.63 -7.23 -0.25
C PHE A 51 -3.25 -8.58 0.36
N GLU A 52 -4.22 -9.41 0.72
CA GLU A 52 -3.98 -10.76 1.24
C GLU A 52 -3.32 -11.68 0.21
N ASP A 53 -3.88 -11.78 -0.99
CA ASP A 53 -3.37 -12.62 -2.10
C ASP A 53 -1.95 -12.23 -2.51
N LEU A 54 -1.65 -10.92 -2.51
CA LEU A 54 -0.32 -10.42 -2.85
C LEU A 54 0.63 -10.43 -1.65
N GLY A 55 0.18 -10.82 -0.45
CA GLY A 55 0.96 -10.81 0.78
C GLY A 55 1.49 -9.42 1.15
N LEU A 56 0.64 -8.41 0.98
CA LEU A 56 0.88 -7.02 1.35
C LEU A 56 0.25 -6.72 2.70
N ARG A 57 0.87 -5.83 3.47
CA ARG A 57 0.25 -5.28 4.68
C ARG A 57 -0.94 -4.38 4.32
N LYS A 58 -1.83 -4.15 5.29
CA LYS A 58 -2.88 -3.14 5.14
C LYS A 58 -2.25 -1.73 5.02
N PRO A 59 -2.85 -0.80 4.25
CA PRO A 59 -2.46 0.60 4.23
C PRO A 59 -2.49 1.25 5.61
N ASP A 60 -1.59 2.19 5.87
CA ASP A 60 -1.52 2.97 7.11
C ASP A 60 -2.65 3.99 7.20
N HIS A 61 -3.08 4.50 6.04
CA HIS A 61 -4.20 5.42 5.92
C HIS A 61 -5.12 5.05 4.77
N PHE A 62 -6.41 5.25 5.01
CA PHE A 62 -7.45 5.23 3.99
C PHE A 62 -8.12 6.61 3.94
N LEU A 63 -8.19 7.23 2.76
CA LEU A 63 -8.59 8.64 2.62
C LEU A 63 -10.08 8.89 2.28
N SER A 64 -10.87 7.85 2.03
CA SER A 64 -12.29 7.84 1.59
C SER A 64 -12.58 8.02 0.11
#